data_AF-A0A562RSP6-F1
#
_entry.id   AF-A0A562RSP6-F1
#
_cell.length_a   1.000
_cell.length_b   1.000
_cell.length_c   1.000
_cell.angle_alpha   90.00
_cell.angle_beta   90.00
_cell.angle_gamma   90.00
#
_symmetry.space_group_name_H-M   'P 1'
#
loop_
_entity.id
_entity.type
_entity.pdbx_description
1 polymer ?
#
loop_
_entity_poly.entity_id
_entity_poly.type
_entity_poly.pdbx_seq_one_letter_code
_entity_poly.pdbx_strand_id
1 'polypeptide(L)'
;MGYFDGNTVTAFWNYAQHFAMSDNNWTDTFGPSTPGMLEVVAAQTNGVQPVIGTSSSIADGQGGLTLTGDTDPGNDVCSSATSTMLMGGKNIGDLLNAEHISWGSFMGGFDLTLKNANGTTGCARSTFSSNVNGTIVDYVPHHAFFQYHKSTANPSHARPSSVRAIGHTHDLNGKVDPANHNYDLEDFYAAVKAGNFPAVSYIKMPAFRDGHAGNSDPLDEQVGNVELINFLQKQPEWRETAVIITYDDSDGWYDHQYVAPKNASYDPTADQVNGPGLCGLGASKQPAPKGLEGQPVNGRCGPGTRVPLIVVSPYARTNYVSHTYTTQASVVRFIEDNWLRGQRLGGGAFDATTGSIMDLFDFDHDHSHDLRADALFLDPTSGTVITSPPDEHHHH
;
A
#
# COMPACT_ATOMS: atom_id res chain seq x y z
N MET A 1 -2.42 17.36 17.19
CA MET A 1 -3.35 18.40 16.68
C MET A 1 -2.77 19.25 15.55
N GLY A 2 -1.49 19.09 15.18
CA GLY A 2 -0.99 19.74 13.97
C GLY A 2 -1.72 19.23 12.73
N TYR A 3 -1.81 20.07 11.70
CA TYR A 3 -2.34 19.74 10.38
C TYR A 3 -1.49 20.45 9.33
N PHE A 4 -1.39 19.86 8.14
CA PHE A 4 -0.82 20.52 6.97
C PHE A 4 -1.94 21.10 6.11
N ASP A 5 -1.62 22.15 5.35
CA ASP A 5 -2.49 22.72 4.33
C ASP A 5 -1.82 22.64 2.94
N GLY A 6 -2.48 23.21 1.94
CA GLY A 6 -1.99 23.24 0.57
C GLY A 6 -0.70 24.04 0.36
N ASN A 7 -0.11 24.65 1.41
CA ASN A 7 1.18 25.30 1.33
C ASN A 7 2.34 24.34 1.65
N THR A 8 2.05 23.14 2.16
CA THR A 8 3.05 22.09 2.45
C THR A 8 2.78 20.84 1.65
N VAL A 9 1.56 20.29 1.71
CA VAL A 9 1.12 19.13 0.91
C VAL A 9 0.52 19.59 -0.43
N THR A 10 1.20 20.52 -1.09
CA THR A 10 0.71 21.26 -2.26
C THR A 10 0.28 20.32 -3.39
N ALA A 11 1.08 19.29 -3.69
CA ALA A 11 0.76 18.35 -4.76
C ALA A 11 -0.50 17.54 -4.48
N PHE A 12 -0.69 17.06 -3.24
CA PHE A 12 -1.87 16.30 -2.84
C PHE A 12 -3.15 17.15 -2.92
N TRP A 13 -3.05 18.44 -2.56
CA TRP A 13 -4.15 19.38 -2.78
C TRP A 13 -4.46 19.58 -4.27
N ASN A 14 -3.44 19.73 -5.11
CA ASN A 14 -3.65 19.84 -6.56
C ASN A 14 -4.24 18.55 -7.15
N TYR A 15 -3.82 17.36 -6.70
CA TYR A 15 -4.43 16.11 -7.12
C TYR A 15 -5.91 16.03 -6.72
N ALA A 16 -6.26 16.40 -5.48
CA ALA A 16 -7.65 16.45 -5.04
C ALA A 16 -8.49 17.47 -5.83
N GLN A 17 -7.92 18.62 -6.20
CA GLN A 17 -8.61 19.66 -6.97
C GLN A 17 -8.82 19.31 -8.45
N HIS A 18 -8.02 18.41 -9.00
CA HIS A 18 -8.08 18.04 -10.42
C HIS A 18 -8.61 16.62 -10.67
N PHE A 19 -8.66 15.79 -9.63
CA PHE A 19 -9.18 14.43 -9.69
C PHE A 19 -10.15 14.17 -8.53
N ALA A 20 -10.19 12.95 -8.00
CA ALA A 20 -11.14 12.56 -6.97
C ALA A 20 -10.42 12.17 -5.68
N MET A 21 -10.99 12.51 -4.54
CA MET A 21 -10.56 12.04 -3.23
C MET A 21 -11.73 11.48 -2.43
N SER A 22 -11.46 10.66 -1.42
CA SER A 22 -12.44 10.23 -0.42
C SER A 22 -12.09 10.82 0.94
N ASP A 23 -13.10 11.36 1.61
CA ASP A 23 -13.02 11.82 2.99
C ASP A 23 -13.66 10.82 3.97
N ASN A 24 -13.90 9.58 3.53
CA ASN A 24 -14.54 8.53 4.32
C ASN A 24 -13.86 7.16 4.12
N ASN A 25 -12.53 7.18 4.00
CA ASN A 25 -11.67 6.00 3.88
C ASN A 25 -10.92 5.72 5.21
N TRP A 26 -10.96 4.49 5.70
CA TRP A 26 -10.51 4.12 7.04
C TRP A 26 -9.47 3.00 7.02
N THR A 27 -8.58 2.96 8.01
CA THR A 27 -7.83 1.73 8.26
C THR A 27 -8.79 0.63 8.69
N ASP A 28 -8.56 -0.61 8.23
CA ASP A 28 -9.46 -1.72 8.53
C ASP A 28 -9.40 -2.14 10.01
N THR A 29 -8.21 -2.05 10.59
CA THR A 29 -7.95 -2.18 12.02
C THR A 29 -7.24 -0.93 12.54
N PHE A 30 -7.19 -0.75 13.87
CA PHE A 30 -6.20 0.18 14.43
C PHE A 30 -4.79 -0.30 14.08
N GLY A 31 -3.88 0.66 13.85
CA GLY A 31 -2.54 0.45 13.28
C GLY A 31 -1.62 -0.45 14.12
N PRO A 32 -0.33 -0.52 13.79
CA PRO A 32 0.48 0.36 12.92
C PRO A 32 0.60 -0.10 11.45
N SER A 33 1.70 0.22 10.78
CA SER A 33 1.98 0.01 9.35
C SER A 33 1.79 -1.42 8.89
N THR A 34 2.33 -2.43 9.59
CA THR A 34 2.23 -3.82 9.11
C THR A 34 0.78 -4.29 8.98
N PRO A 35 -0.10 -4.11 9.99
CA PRO A 35 -1.54 -4.34 9.80
C PRO A 35 -2.12 -3.65 8.58
N GLY A 36 -1.89 -2.35 8.38
CA GLY A 36 -2.43 -1.60 7.26
C GLY A 36 -1.96 -2.10 5.89
N MET A 37 -0.66 -2.40 5.78
CA MET A 37 -0.06 -2.98 4.58
C MET A 37 -0.63 -4.36 4.26
N LEU A 38 -0.90 -5.19 5.26
CA LEU A 38 -1.55 -6.49 5.05
C LEU A 38 -3.02 -6.33 4.67
N GLU A 39 -3.73 -5.35 5.21
CA GLU A 39 -5.13 -5.10 4.85
C GLU A 39 -5.27 -4.62 3.38
N VAL A 40 -4.28 -3.88 2.83
CA VAL A 40 -4.29 -3.43 1.42
C VAL A 40 -3.96 -4.52 0.38
N VAL A 41 -3.42 -5.67 0.82
CA VAL A 41 -3.08 -6.80 -0.09
C VAL A 41 -3.80 -8.10 0.23
N ALA A 42 -4.24 -8.31 1.47
CA ALA A 42 -4.87 -9.54 1.93
C ALA A 42 -6.19 -9.29 2.68
N ALA A 43 -6.52 -8.03 3.01
CA ALA A 43 -7.68 -7.67 3.82
C ALA A 43 -7.81 -8.52 5.10
N GLN A 44 -6.67 -8.96 5.65
CA GLN A 44 -6.57 -9.95 6.71
C GLN A 44 -5.31 -9.77 7.57
N THR A 45 -5.51 -9.85 8.89
CA THR A 45 -4.48 -9.71 9.94
C THR A 45 -4.47 -10.87 10.94
N ASN A 46 -5.44 -11.80 10.85
CA ASN A 46 -5.45 -13.07 11.59
C ASN A 46 -4.67 -14.16 10.85
N GLY A 47 -4.13 -15.12 11.61
CA GLY A 47 -3.39 -16.26 11.07
C GLY A 47 -1.88 -16.08 11.10
N VAL A 48 -1.37 -15.30 12.07
CA VAL A 48 0.06 -15.08 12.27
C VAL A 48 0.75 -16.39 12.64
N GLN A 49 1.87 -16.65 12.00
CA GLN A 49 2.77 -17.77 12.23
C GLN A 49 4.16 -17.22 12.59
N PRO A 50 4.50 -17.10 13.88
CA PRO A 50 5.85 -16.66 14.28
C PRO A 50 6.92 -17.58 13.68
N VAL A 51 7.96 -17.00 13.11
CA VAL A 51 9.08 -17.74 12.51
C VAL A 51 10.31 -17.66 13.40
N ILE A 52 10.68 -16.45 13.81
CA ILE A 52 11.76 -16.19 14.76
C ILE A 52 11.21 -15.37 15.92
N GLY A 53 11.51 -15.80 17.15
CA GLY A 53 11.11 -15.08 18.36
C GLY A 53 9.59 -14.94 18.51
N THR A 54 9.17 -13.82 19.05
CA THR A 54 7.75 -13.44 19.23
C THR A 54 7.38 -12.33 18.26
N SER A 55 6.18 -12.38 17.70
CA SER A 55 5.57 -11.30 16.92
C SER A 55 4.79 -10.32 17.80
N SER A 56 4.59 -9.11 17.28
CA SER A 56 3.69 -8.08 17.80
C SER A 56 2.23 -8.45 17.52
N SER A 57 1.77 -9.50 18.19
CA SER A 57 0.47 -10.14 17.97
C SER A 57 -0.18 -10.54 19.29
N ILE A 58 -1.49 -10.73 19.28
CA ILE A 58 -2.25 -11.23 20.41
C ILE A 58 -2.91 -12.59 20.11
N ALA A 59 -3.35 -13.28 21.15
CA ALA A 59 -4.15 -14.50 20.99
C ALA A 59 -5.49 -14.19 20.33
N ASP A 60 -5.83 -14.96 19.29
CA ASP A 60 -7.05 -14.75 18.50
C ASP A 60 -8.31 -15.37 19.12
N GLY A 61 -8.17 -16.08 20.24
CA GLY A 61 -9.26 -16.79 20.92
C GLY A 61 -9.68 -18.12 20.29
N GLN A 62 -9.04 -18.53 19.19
CA GLN A 62 -9.25 -19.80 18.48
C GLN A 62 -8.01 -20.70 18.49
N GLY A 63 -6.97 -20.33 19.26
CA GLY A 63 -5.72 -21.07 19.36
C GLY A 63 -4.63 -20.60 18.39
N GLY A 64 -4.90 -19.54 17.63
CA GLY A 64 -3.94 -18.84 16.77
C GLY A 64 -3.61 -17.44 17.28
N LEU A 65 -3.08 -16.63 16.37
CA LEU A 65 -2.62 -15.28 16.64
C LEU A 65 -3.15 -14.30 15.59
N THR A 66 -3.39 -13.07 16.03
CA THR A 66 -3.74 -11.93 15.19
C THR A 66 -2.70 -10.83 15.34
N LEU A 67 -2.23 -10.28 14.22
CA LEU A 67 -1.25 -9.22 14.20
C LEU A 67 -1.87 -7.90 14.67
N THR A 68 -1.17 -7.19 15.54
CA THR A 68 -1.62 -5.88 16.07
C THR A 68 -0.49 -4.85 16.11
N GLY A 69 0.63 -5.13 15.47
CA GLY A 69 1.87 -4.37 15.61
C GLY A 69 2.85 -4.68 14.49
N ASP A 70 3.94 -3.92 14.43
CA ASP A 70 4.98 -4.17 13.44
C ASP A 70 5.83 -5.37 13.84
N THR A 71 5.99 -6.29 12.89
CA THR A 71 6.90 -7.42 12.98
C THR A 71 7.37 -7.71 11.58
N ASP A 72 8.67 -7.85 11.39
CA ASP A 72 9.25 -8.08 10.07
C ASP A 72 8.77 -9.42 9.46
N PRO A 73 8.71 -9.52 8.12
CA PRO A 73 8.34 -10.76 7.45
C PRO A 73 9.39 -11.86 7.62
N GLY A 74 8.95 -13.09 7.84
CA GLY A 74 9.84 -14.24 8.06
C GLY A 74 10.60 -14.70 6.81
N ASN A 75 10.17 -14.26 5.63
CA ASN A 75 10.75 -14.62 4.34
C ASN A 75 11.40 -13.41 3.67
N ASP A 76 12.35 -12.76 4.34
CA ASP A 76 13.05 -11.62 3.78
C ASP A 76 14.45 -11.51 4.39
N VAL A 77 15.48 -11.49 3.55
CA VAL A 77 16.90 -11.44 3.94
C VAL A 77 17.28 -10.16 4.69
N CYS A 78 16.51 -9.09 4.55
CA CYS A 78 16.71 -7.83 5.25
C CYS A 78 15.93 -7.71 6.57
N SER A 79 15.16 -8.74 6.93
CA SER A 79 14.39 -8.74 8.17
C SER A 79 15.23 -8.94 9.42
N SER A 80 14.65 -8.54 10.55
CA SER A 80 15.17 -8.74 11.89
C SER A 80 15.64 -10.16 12.15
N ALA A 81 16.79 -10.29 12.81
CA ALA A 81 17.31 -11.58 13.25
C ALA A 81 16.64 -12.11 14.54
N THR A 82 15.75 -11.34 15.17
CA THR A 82 15.21 -11.66 16.50
C THR A 82 13.69 -11.80 16.57
N SER A 83 12.96 -11.21 15.62
CA SER A 83 11.50 -11.23 15.62
C SER A 83 10.99 -11.16 14.19
N THR A 84 10.41 -12.25 13.70
CA THR A 84 9.79 -12.31 12.37
C THR A 84 8.58 -13.22 12.34
N MET A 85 7.68 -13.00 11.40
CA MET A 85 6.46 -13.78 11.25
C MET A 85 6.02 -13.96 9.80
N LEU A 86 5.17 -14.96 9.56
CA LEU A 86 4.45 -15.14 8.31
C LEU A 86 2.96 -15.05 8.55
N MET A 87 2.23 -14.72 7.49
CA MET A 87 0.78 -14.76 7.43
C MET A 87 0.33 -16.04 6.74
N GLY A 88 -0.68 -16.69 7.33
CA GLY A 88 -1.47 -17.70 6.64
C GLY A 88 -2.51 -17.08 5.71
N GLY A 89 -3.30 -17.92 5.04
CA GLY A 89 -4.34 -17.45 4.14
C GLY A 89 -3.78 -17.10 2.75
N LYS A 90 -4.58 -16.34 2.00
CA LYS A 90 -4.23 -15.84 0.66
C LYS A 90 -4.10 -14.33 0.71
N ASN A 91 -3.32 -13.80 -0.22
CA ASN A 91 -3.36 -12.41 -0.60
C ASN A 91 -3.77 -12.26 -2.08
N ILE A 92 -3.97 -11.03 -2.53
CA ILE A 92 -4.44 -10.72 -3.88
C ILE A 92 -3.49 -11.26 -4.97
N GLY A 93 -2.19 -11.32 -4.69
CA GLY A 93 -1.18 -11.90 -5.57
C GLY A 93 -1.43 -13.37 -5.88
N ASP A 94 -1.98 -14.14 -4.93
CA ASP A 94 -2.37 -15.54 -5.18
C ASP A 94 -3.49 -15.65 -6.23
N LEU A 95 -4.46 -14.73 -6.19
CA LEU A 95 -5.56 -14.70 -7.16
C LEU A 95 -5.08 -14.20 -8.53
N LEU A 96 -4.24 -13.16 -8.55
CA LEU A 96 -3.63 -12.64 -9.78
C LEU A 96 -2.76 -13.70 -10.47
N ASN A 97 -1.98 -14.47 -9.71
CA ASN A 97 -1.20 -15.61 -10.21
C ASN A 97 -2.09 -16.69 -10.82
N ALA A 98 -3.21 -17.03 -10.16
CA ALA A 98 -4.13 -18.07 -10.63
C ALA A 98 -4.80 -17.71 -11.98
N GLU A 99 -5.00 -16.42 -12.24
CA GLU A 99 -5.60 -15.91 -13.49
C GLU A 99 -4.54 -15.40 -14.49
N HIS A 100 -3.25 -15.59 -14.19
CA HIS A 100 -2.12 -15.14 -15.01
C HIS A 100 -2.13 -13.64 -15.36
N ILE A 101 -2.64 -12.82 -14.43
CA ILE A 101 -2.65 -11.36 -14.57
C ILE A 101 -1.28 -10.82 -14.16
N SER A 102 -0.73 -9.88 -14.93
CA SER A 102 0.56 -9.28 -14.60
C SER A 102 0.47 -8.39 -13.37
N TRP A 103 1.34 -8.59 -12.39
CA TRP A 103 1.36 -7.79 -11.18
C TRP A 103 2.73 -7.72 -10.51
N GLY A 104 2.95 -6.71 -9.69
CA GLY A 104 4.20 -6.61 -8.91
C GLY A 104 4.12 -5.68 -7.71
N SER A 105 4.98 -5.94 -6.75
CA SER A 105 5.34 -5.05 -5.65
C SER A 105 6.70 -4.42 -5.95
N PHE A 106 6.76 -3.10 -5.96
CA PHE A 106 7.93 -2.32 -6.32
C PHE A 106 8.30 -1.41 -5.15
N MET A 107 9.44 -1.68 -4.52
CA MET A 107 9.84 -1.02 -3.29
C MET A 107 11.21 -0.39 -3.42
N GLY A 108 11.36 0.85 -2.93
CA GLY A 108 12.68 1.46 -2.81
C GLY A 108 13.59 0.64 -1.89
N GLY A 109 14.84 0.41 -2.31
CA GLY A 109 15.83 -0.30 -1.50
C GLY A 109 15.85 -1.82 -1.67
N PHE A 110 14.98 -2.40 -2.50
CA PHE A 110 14.85 -3.86 -2.66
C PHE A 110 15.97 -4.50 -3.49
N ASP A 111 16.53 -3.80 -4.48
CA ASP A 111 17.67 -4.30 -5.25
C ASP A 111 18.95 -4.20 -4.42
N LEU A 112 19.36 -5.34 -3.86
CA LEU A 112 20.56 -5.48 -3.03
C LEU A 112 21.87 -5.21 -3.77
N THR A 113 21.85 -5.13 -5.10
CA THR A 113 23.02 -4.88 -5.94
C THR A 113 23.22 -3.40 -6.26
N LEU A 114 22.18 -2.58 -6.12
CA LEU A 114 22.29 -1.14 -6.34
C LEU A 114 23.13 -0.47 -5.26
N LYS A 115 23.80 0.61 -5.66
CA LYS A 115 24.67 1.40 -4.79
C LYS A 115 24.30 2.87 -4.92
N ASN A 116 23.93 3.50 -3.81
CA ASN A 116 23.59 4.93 -3.80
C ASN A 116 24.87 5.78 -3.87
N ALA A 117 24.74 7.07 -4.15
CA ALA A 117 25.85 8.03 -4.26
C ALA A 117 26.75 8.09 -3.00
N ASN A 118 26.20 7.83 -1.82
CA ASN A 118 26.96 7.74 -0.56
C ASN A 118 27.76 6.43 -0.39
N GLY A 119 27.64 5.52 -1.36
CA GLY A 119 28.35 4.26 -1.42
C GLY A 119 27.70 3.07 -0.70
N THR A 120 26.53 3.25 -0.10
CA THR A 120 25.79 2.17 0.58
C THR A 120 25.05 1.26 -0.40
N THR A 121 24.81 0.00 -0.01
CA THR A 121 24.23 -1.07 -0.84
C THR A 121 23.61 -2.17 0.05
N GLY A 122 22.97 -3.17 -0.55
CA GLY A 122 22.28 -4.25 0.16
C GLY A 122 21.16 -3.74 1.07
N CYS A 123 20.86 -4.50 2.13
CA CYS A 123 19.85 -4.10 3.14
C CYS A 123 20.21 -2.80 3.90
N ALA A 124 21.44 -2.30 3.77
CA ALA A 124 21.89 -1.05 4.37
C ALA A 124 21.96 0.10 3.35
N ARG A 125 21.45 -0.10 2.12
CA ARG A 125 21.33 0.95 1.12
C ARG A 125 20.49 2.08 1.68
N SER A 126 21.02 3.30 1.62
CA SER A 126 20.46 4.44 2.34
C SER A 126 20.66 5.74 1.58
N THR A 127 19.76 6.69 1.82
CA THR A 127 19.75 8.00 1.18
C THR A 127 19.76 9.10 2.24
N PHE A 128 20.51 10.18 1.98
CA PHE A 128 20.47 11.37 2.83
C PHE A 128 19.32 12.27 2.40
N SER A 129 18.40 12.56 3.32
CA SER A 129 17.40 13.61 3.16
C SER A 129 17.89 14.88 3.86
N SER A 130 17.88 15.99 3.12
CA SER A 130 18.12 17.32 3.69
C SER A 130 16.96 17.82 4.53
N ASN A 131 15.73 17.35 4.28
CA ASN A 131 14.54 17.89 4.93
C ASN A 131 14.38 17.33 6.36
N VAL A 132 14.64 16.03 6.55
CA VAL A 132 14.76 15.42 7.89
C VAL A 132 16.18 15.43 8.46
N ASN A 133 17.16 15.94 7.69
CA ASN A 133 18.58 16.02 8.06
C ASN A 133 19.14 14.67 8.57
N GLY A 134 18.91 13.60 7.80
CA GLY A 134 19.20 12.24 8.22
C GLY A 134 19.58 11.32 7.05
N THR A 135 20.41 10.31 7.33
CA THR A 135 20.66 9.20 6.40
C THR A 135 19.74 8.05 6.77
N ILE A 136 18.86 7.68 5.85
CA ILE A 136 17.74 6.77 6.09
C ILE A 136 17.94 5.52 5.23
N VAL A 137 17.80 4.34 5.83
CA VAL A 137 17.82 3.07 5.07
C VAL A 137 16.59 3.03 4.16
N ASP A 138 16.80 2.77 2.87
CA ASP A 138 15.75 2.92 1.87
C ASP A 138 14.66 1.84 2.00
N TYR A 139 15.03 0.62 2.38
CA TYR A 139 14.11 -0.52 2.55
C TYR A 139 13.70 -0.72 4.00
N VAL A 140 12.39 -0.86 4.23
CA VAL A 140 11.80 -1.15 5.54
C VAL A 140 11.07 -2.50 5.46
N PRO A 141 11.62 -3.58 6.06
CA PRO A 141 11.05 -4.92 5.89
C PRO A 141 9.60 -5.03 6.36
N HIS A 142 9.22 -4.38 7.47
CA HIS A 142 7.84 -4.44 7.96
C HIS A 142 6.82 -3.64 7.13
N HIS A 143 7.27 -2.94 6.08
CA HIS A 143 6.42 -2.33 5.05
C HIS A 143 6.29 -3.21 3.80
N ALA A 144 6.90 -4.41 3.78
CA ALA A 144 6.94 -5.27 2.60
C ALA A 144 5.63 -6.02 2.37
N PHE A 145 4.81 -5.50 1.47
CA PHE A 145 3.48 -5.98 1.09
C PHE A 145 3.36 -7.53 1.08
N PHE A 146 4.15 -8.22 0.26
CA PHE A 146 3.93 -9.63 -0.07
C PHE A 146 4.92 -10.62 0.58
N GLN A 147 5.91 -10.12 1.32
CA GLN A 147 6.94 -10.96 1.96
C GLN A 147 6.41 -11.78 3.14
N TYR A 148 5.24 -11.44 3.65
CA TYR A 148 4.58 -12.15 4.74
C TYR A 148 3.96 -13.49 4.32
N HIS A 149 3.72 -13.72 3.04
CA HIS A 149 3.09 -14.96 2.56
C HIS A 149 4.08 -15.80 1.76
N LYS A 150 4.21 -17.09 2.12
CA LYS A 150 5.16 -17.99 1.44
C LYS A 150 4.93 -18.09 -0.06
N SER A 151 3.68 -17.99 -0.52
CA SER A 151 3.31 -18.11 -1.93
C SER A 151 3.81 -16.93 -2.78
N THR A 152 3.92 -15.74 -2.19
CA THR A 152 4.24 -14.49 -2.91
C THR A 152 5.52 -13.83 -2.43
N ALA A 153 6.28 -14.45 -1.53
CA ALA A 153 7.53 -13.90 -1.02
C ALA A 153 8.70 -14.10 -2.02
N ASN A 154 9.66 -13.17 -1.98
CA ASN A 154 10.97 -13.26 -2.61
C ASN A 154 12.06 -13.16 -1.52
N PRO A 155 12.41 -14.27 -0.86
CA PRO A 155 13.20 -14.23 0.37
C PRO A 155 14.62 -13.69 0.21
N SER A 156 15.22 -13.86 -0.97
CA SER A 156 16.59 -13.43 -1.24
C SER A 156 16.69 -12.09 -1.96
N HIS A 157 15.56 -11.41 -2.19
CA HIS A 157 15.46 -10.25 -3.08
C HIS A 157 16.09 -10.52 -4.45
N ALA A 158 15.79 -11.70 -5.00
CA ALA A 158 16.29 -12.10 -6.31
C ALA A 158 15.81 -11.12 -7.40
N ARG A 159 16.70 -10.76 -8.31
CA ARG A 159 16.41 -9.86 -9.43
C ARG A 159 15.53 -10.53 -10.48
N PRO A 160 14.66 -9.79 -11.19
CA PRO A 160 13.92 -10.34 -12.32
C PRO A 160 14.89 -10.89 -13.37
N SER A 161 14.50 -11.97 -14.04
CA SER A 161 15.32 -12.57 -15.10
C SER A 161 15.52 -11.64 -16.31
N SER A 162 14.58 -10.71 -16.53
CA SER A 162 14.66 -9.63 -17.52
C SER A 162 13.58 -8.57 -17.26
N VAL A 163 13.71 -7.40 -17.87
CA VAL A 163 12.67 -6.35 -17.84
C VAL A 163 11.30 -6.86 -18.32
N ARG A 164 11.29 -7.79 -19.29
CA ARG A 164 10.07 -8.39 -19.84
C ARG A 164 9.45 -9.47 -18.94
N ALA A 165 10.18 -9.97 -17.95
CA ALA A 165 9.64 -10.90 -16.96
C ALA A 165 9.00 -10.19 -15.75
N ILE A 166 9.27 -8.90 -15.58
CA ILE A 166 8.62 -8.08 -14.55
C ILE A 166 7.10 -8.15 -14.75
N GLY A 167 6.39 -8.46 -13.68
CA GLY A 167 4.94 -8.66 -13.70
C GLY A 167 4.49 -10.11 -13.82
N HIS A 168 5.37 -11.06 -14.16
CA HIS A 168 4.98 -12.41 -14.55
C HIS A 168 5.62 -13.52 -13.70
N THR A 169 4.86 -14.59 -13.45
CA THR A 169 5.34 -15.77 -12.71
C THR A 169 6.40 -16.55 -13.48
N HIS A 170 6.30 -16.55 -14.82
CA HIS A 170 7.22 -17.25 -15.70
C HIS A 170 7.83 -16.27 -16.70
N ASP A 171 9.11 -16.47 -17.01
CA ASP A 171 9.79 -15.81 -18.11
C ASP A 171 9.29 -16.32 -19.48
N LEU A 172 9.83 -15.76 -20.55
CA LEU A 172 9.38 -16.08 -21.92
C LEU A 172 9.79 -17.47 -22.39
N ASN A 173 10.65 -18.15 -21.65
CA ASN A 173 11.03 -19.54 -21.89
C ASN A 173 10.19 -20.50 -21.03
N GLY A 174 9.21 -19.99 -20.27
CA GLY A 174 8.38 -20.78 -19.37
C GLY A 174 9.09 -21.17 -18.07
N LYS A 175 10.24 -20.56 -17.74
CA LYS A 175 10.93 -20.80 -16.47
C LYS A 175 10.33 -19.88 -15.41
N VAL A 176 10.12 -20.39 -14.20
CA VAL A 176 9.68 -19.58 -13.06
C VAL A 176 10.68 -18.43 -12.85
N ASP A 177 10.17 -17.19 -12.86
CA ASP A 177 10.98 -16.01 -12.62
C ASP A 177 11.36 -15.96 -11.12
N PRO A 178 12.63 -15.73 -10.78
CA PRO A 178 13.08 -15.82 -9.39
C PRO A 178 12.59 -14.64 -8.52
N ALA A 179 12.15 -13.52 -9.12
CA ALA A 179 11.72 -12.36 -8.35
C ALA A 179 10.35 -12.56 -7.68
N ASN A 180 9.58 -13.57 -8.12
CA ASN A 180 8.25 -13.89 -7.60
C ASN A 180 7.39 -12.65 -7.36
N HIS A 181 7.30 -11.75 -8.35
CA HIS A 181 6.51 -10.52 -8.31
C HIS A 181 6.96 -9.44 -7.30
N ASN A 182 8.14 -9.55 -6.70
CA ASN A 182 8.71 -8.52 -5.81
C ASN A 182 9.98 -7.94 -6.42
N TYR A 183 10.00 -6.63 -6.58
CA TYR A 183 10.96 -5.89 -7.39
C TYR A 183 11.41 -4.61 -6.67
N ASP A 184 12.49 -4.01 -7.16
CA ASP A 184 12.89 -2.66 -6.75
C ASP A 184 12.06 -1.61 -7.50
N LEU A 185 11.95 -0.41 -6.93
CA LEU A 185 11.27 0.70 -7.59
C LEU A 185 11.89 1.04 -8.97
N GLU A 186 13.20 0.89 -9.14
CA GLU A 186 13.87 1.09 -10.44
C GLU A 186 13.39 0.08 -11.51
N ASP A 187 12.98 -1.12 -11.11
CA ASP A 187 12.41 -2.10 -12.04
C ASP A 187 11.06 -1.66 -12.59
N PHE A 188 10.25 -0.96 -11.77
CA PHE A 188 8.98 -0.40 -12.23
C PHE A 188 9.21 0.58 -13.38
N TYR A 189 10.11 1.54 -13.17
CA TYR A 189 10.47 2.52 -14.20
C TYR A 189 11.05 1.84 -15.45
N ALA A 190 11.91 0.83 -15.28
CA ALA A 190 12.47 0.08 -16.40
C ALA A 190 11.40 -0.69 -17.19
N ALA A 191 10.45 -1.34 -16.50
CA ALA A 191 9.36 -2.08 -17.12
C ALA A 191 8.43 -1.15 -17.91
N VAL A 192 8.00 -0.05 -17.29
CA VAL A 192 7.13 0.94 -17.91
C VAL A 192 7.79 1.61 -19.12
N LYS A 193 9.06 2.04 -19.01
CA LYS A 193 9.81 2.60 -20.16
C LYS A 193 9.94 1.63 -21.33
N ALA A 194 9.96 0.32 -21.05
CA ALA A 194 10.02 -0.73 -22.06
C ALA A 194 8.65 -1.12 -22.64
N GLY A 195 7.56 -0.45 -22.22
CA GLY A 195 6.20 -0.80 -22.64
C GLY A 195 5.62 -2.04 -21.93
N ASN A 196 6.24 -2.49 -20.83
CA ASN A 196 5.79 -3.64 -20.05
C ASN A 196 5.11 -3.18 -18.76
N PHE A 197 3.82 -2.84 -18.85
CA PHE A 197 3.02 -2.35 -17.72
C PHE A 197 2.35 -3.52 -16.99
N PRO A 198 2.67 -3.79 -15.71
CA PRO A 198 1.88 -4.71 -14.92
C PRO A 198 0.45 -4.17 -14.76
N ALA A 199 -0.55 -5.05 -14.85
CA ALA A 199 -1.95 -4.68 -14.65
C ALA A 199 -2.22 -4.17 -13.22
N VAL A 200 -1.50 -4.72 -12.23
CA VAL A 200 -1.58 -4.29 -10.83
C VAL A 200 -0.17 -4.02 -10.29
N SER A 201 0.10 -2.78 -9.88
CA SER A 201 1.41 -2.37 -9.35
C SER A 201 1.24 -1.75 -7.96
N TYR A 202 1.85 -2.37 -6.95
CA TYR A 202 1.98 -1.80 -5.62
C TYR A 202 3.31 -1.07 -5.53
N ILE A 203 3.27 0.22 -5.18
CA ILE A 203 4.47 1.06 -5.09
C ILE A 203 4.70 1.48 -3.63
N LYS A 204 5.91 1.25 -3.10
CA LYS A 204 6.38 1.86 -1.85
C LYS A 204 7.63 2.68 -2.14
N MET A 205 7.54 3.98 -1.88
CA MET A 205 8.69 4.88 -1.97
C MET A 205 9.80 4.41 -1.01
N PRO A 206 11.08 4.69 -1.31
CA PRO A 206 12.14 4.49 -0.33
C PRO A 206 11.81 5.26 0.95
N ALA A 207 12.22 4.74 2.10
CA ALA A 207 11.77 5.22 3.40
C ALA A 207 11.96 6.73 3.63
N PHE A 208 12.95 7.37 2.99
CA PHE A 208 13.13 8.82 3.13
C PHE A 208 12.04 9.66 2.44
N ARG A 209 11.21 9.05 1.58
CA ARG A 209 10.12 9.68 0.80
C ARG A 209 8.76 9.00 1.02
N ASP A 210 8.59 8.24 2.09
CA ASP A 210 7.33 7.52 2.35
C ASP A 210 6.32 8.31 3.20
N GLY A 211 6.66 9.55 3.59
CA GLY A 211 5.80 10.44 4.37
C GLY A 211 5.80 10.18 5.88
N HIS A 212 6.43 9.10 6.35
CA HIS A 212 6.45 8.78 7.76
C HIS A 212 7.32 9.76 8.56
N ALA A 213 6.81 10.25 9.69
CA ALA A 213 7.52 11.22 10.50
C ALA A 213 8.82 10.64 11.07
N GLY A 214 9.91 11.40 10.96
CA GLY A 214 11.22 11.06 11.52
C GLY A 214 12.19 10.46 10.50
N ASN A 215 11.72 9.63 9.57
CA ASN A 215 12.49 9.16 8.42
C ASN A 215 12.17 9.93 7.14
N SER A 216 10.99 10.51 7.03
CA SER A 216 10.52 11.32 5.91
C SER A 216 9.74 12.55 6.40
N ASP A 217 9.21 13.32 5.46
CA ASP A 217 8.28 14.41 5.68
C ASP A 217 7.43 14.67 4.42
N PRO A 218 6.43 15.58 4.48
CA PRO A 218 5.55 15.84 3.34
C PRO A 218 6.25 16.39 2.08
N LEU A 219 7.41 17.03 2.22
CA LEU A 219 8.14 17.58 1.06
C LEU A 219 8.89 16.46 0.33
N ASP A 220 9.53 15.56 1.07
CA ASP A 220 10.16 14.37 0.47
C ASP A 220 9.12 13.42 -0.15
N GLU A 221 8.00 13.21 0.55
CA GLU A 221 6.87 12.42 0.05
C GLU A 221 6.29 12.99 -1.25
N GLN A 222 6.11 14.32 -1.29
CA GLN A 222 5.63 15.03 -2.47
C GLN A 222 6.56 14.80 -3.67
N VAL A 223 7.88 14.93 -3.48
CA VAL A 223 8.84 14.73 -4.58
C VAL A 223 8.68 13.33 -5.18
N GLY A 224 8.63 12.28 -4.35
CA GLY A 224 8.49 10.91 -4.82
C GLY A 224 7.20 10.67 -5.60
N ASN A 225 6.06 11.11 -5.05
CA ASN A 225 4.75 10.94 -5.69
C ASN A 225 4.65 11.72 -7.00
N VAL A 226 5.10 12.97 -7.01
CA VAL A 226 5.05 13.83 -8.21
C VAL A 226 5.95 13.28 -9.31
N GLU A 227 7.17 12.82 -9.00
CA GLU A 227 8.07 12.20 -9.98
C GLU A 227 7.41 10.97 -10.64
N LEU A 228 6.85 10.07 -9.83
CA LEU A 228 6.17 8.86 -10.30
C LEU A 228 4.93 9.17 -11.15
N ILE A 229 4.05 10.05 -10.67
CA ILE A 229 2.78 10.36 -11.35
C ILE A 229 3.04 11.18 -12.62
N ASN A 230 3.98 12.12 -12.61
CA ASN A 230 4.42 12.79 -13.84
C ASN A 230 4.98 11.79 -14.84
N PHE A 231 5.82 10.85 -14.40
CA PHE A 231 6.38 9.81 -15.27
C PHE A 231 5.27 8.97 -15.93
N LEU A 232 4.28 8.52 -15.16
CA LEU A 232 3.15 7.73 -15.67
C LEU A 232 2.28 8.52 -16.65
N GLN A 233 1.97 9.78 -16.35
CA GLN A 233 1.16 10.64 -17.21
C GLN A 233 1.81 10.96 -18.57
N LYS A 234 3.14 10.83 -18.68
CA LYS A 234 3.85 10.93 -19.97
C LYS A 234 3.70 9.68 -20.83
N GLN A 235 3.29 8.55 -20.26
CA GLN A 235 3.27 7.28 -20.98
C GLN A 235 2.02 7.14 -21.88
N PRO A 236 2.13 6.43 -23.01
CA PRO A 236 0.98 6.15 -23.87
C PRO A 236 -0.20 5.48 -23.14
N GLU A 237 0.10 4.63 -22.15
CA GLU A 237 -0.83 3.82 -21.36
C GLU A 237 -1.53 4.62 -20.25
N TRP A 238 -1.18 5.90 -20.04
CA TRP A 238 -1.87 6.76 -19.06
C TRP A 238 -3.40 6.77 -19.26
N ARG A 239 -3.86 6.74 -20.52
CA ARG A 239 -5.29 6.67 -20.89
C ARG A 239 -6.05 5.45 -20.34
N GLU A 240 -5.33 4.45 -19.83
CA GLU A 240 -5.84 3.19 -19.28
C GLU A 240 -5.33 2.98 -17.83
N THR A 241 -4.76 4.00 -17.21
CA THR A 241 -4.13 3.92 -15.88
C THR A 241 -4.95 4.64 -14.81
N ALA A 242 -4.99 4.07 -13.62
CA ALA A 242 -5.43 4.74 -12.41
C ALA A 242 -4.34 4.60 -11.32
N VAL A 243 -3.96 5.71 -10.72
CA VAL A 243 -3.09 5.74 -9.54
C VAL A 243 -3.95 5.96 -8.31
N ILE A 244 -3.86 5.05 -7.35
CA ILE A 244 -4.54 5.14 -6.06
C ILE A 244 -3.49 5.48 -5.00
N ILE A 245 -3.63 6.65 -4.38
CA ILE A 245 -2.80 7.09 -3.26
C ILE A 245 -3.59 6.84 -1.98
N THR A 246 -3.05 6.02 -1.08
CA THR A 246 -3.62 5.72 0.24
C THR A 246 -2.50 5.47 1.26
N TYR A 247 -2.85 5.47 2.54
CA TYR A 247 -1.90 5.30 3.63
C TYR A 247 -2.12 3.98 4.39
N ASP A 248 -1.06 3.45 4.98
CA ASP A 248 -1.04 2.24 5.80
C ASP A 248 -1.54 2.49 7.23
N ASP A 249 -1.24 3.64 7.82
CA ASP A 249 -1.86 4.08 9.05
C ASP A 249 -1.97 5.61 9.14
N SER A 250 -2.23 6.14 10.34
CA SER A 250 -2.36 7.58 10.59
C SER A 250 -1.28 8.15 11.50
N ASP A 251 -0.23 7.39 11.84
CA ASP A 251 0.84 7.71 12.79
C ASP A 251 0.31 8.09 14.20
N GLY A 252 -0.95 7.74 14.49
CA GLY A 252 -1.68 8.23 15.68
C GLY A 252 -1.97 9.74 15.68
N TRP A 253 -1.84 10.41 14.53
CA TRP A 253 -2.19 11.83 14.39
C TRP A 253 -3.69 12.05 14.59
N TYR A 254 -4.02 13.29 14.95
CA TYR A 254 -5.39 13.66 15.25
C TYR A 254 -6.25 13.65 13.98
N ASP A 255 -7.31 12.86 14.00
CA ASP A 255 -8.49 13.05 13.16
C ASP A 255 -9.72 13.25 14.06
N HIS A 256 -10.64 14.11 13.63
CA HIS A 256 -11.80 14.47 14.43
C HIS A 256 -12.94 13.45 14.33
N GLN A 257 -12.98 12.65 13.26
CA GLN A 257 -14.01 11.68 13.02
C GLN A 257 -13.71 10.41 13.82
N TYR A 258 -14.62 10.09 14.72
CA TYR A 258 -14.65 8.82 15.41
C TYR A 258 -15.78 7.97 14.84
N VAL A 259 -15.44 6.81 14.29
CA VAL A 259 -16.41 5.77 13.95
C VAL A 259 -16.37 4.73 15.05
N ALA A 260 -17.55 4.43 15.63
CA ALA A 260 -17.66 3.32 16.56
C ALA A 260 -17.16 2.04 15.87
N PRO A 261 -16.29 1.23 16.51
CA PRO A 261 -15.78 0.00 15.92
C PRO A 261 -16.92 -0.83 15.35
N LYS A 262 -16.76 -1.36 14.15
CA LYS A 262 -17.67 -2.32 13.49
C LYS A 262 -17.21 -3.76 13.70
N ASN A 263 -15.92 -3.94 13.93
CA ASN A 263 -15.24 -5.20 14.20
C ASN A 263 -14.76 -5.19 15.66
N ALA A 264 -15.32 -6.08 16.48
CA ALA A 264 -15.00 -6.13 17.90
C ALA A 264 -13.72 -6.92 18.20
N SER A 265 -13.06 -6.53 19.29
CA SER A 265 -11.89 -7.19 19.88
C SER A 265 -11.88 -6.87 21.39
N TYR A 266 -11.34 -7.76 22.22
CA TYR A 266 -11.51 -7.74 23.67
C TYR A 266 -10.20 -7.97 24.45
N ASP A 267 -9.05 -7.78 23.84
CA ASP A 267 -7.76 -7.84 24.52
C ASP A 267 -7.55 -6.62 25.43
N PRO A 268 -7.31 -6.81 26.74
CA PRO A 268 -7.21 -5.70 27.68
C PRO A 268 -5.94 -4.87 27.54
N THR A 269 -4.98 -5.28 26.70
CA THR A 269 -3.71 -4.57 26.46
C THR A 269 -3.72 -3.89 25.09
N ALA A 270 -4.12 -4.60 24.04
CA ALA A 270 -4.18 -4.03 22.69
C ALA A 270 -5.40 -3.11 22.51
N ASP A 271 -6.58 -3.49 23.03
CA ASP A 271 -7.81 -2.74 22.78
C ASP A 271 -8.02 -1.65 23.82
N GLN A 272 -7.55 -0.44 23.51
CA GLN A 272 -7.59 0.70 24.44
C GLN A 272 -8.53 1.83 24.02
N VAL A 273 -9.03 1.85 22.77
CA VAL A 273 -9.71 3.02 22.17
C VAL A 273 -10.88 3.56 23.00
N ASN A 274 -11.66 2.66 23.61
CA ASN A 274 -12.80 3.00 24.48
C ASN A 274 -12.66 2.39 25.89
N GLY A 275 -11.42 2.04 26.28
CA GLY A 275 -11.06 1.40 27.53
C GLY A 275 -10.57 -0.05 27.34
N PRO A 276 -9.82 -0.60 28.31
CA PRO A 276 -9.18 -1.92 28.21
C PRO A 276 -10.15 -3.05 27.84
N GLY A 277 -9.96 -3.66 26.67
CA GLY A 277 -10.73 -4.83 26.20
C GLY A 277 -12.17 -4.50 25.82
N LEU A 278 -12.48 -3.23 25.57
CA LEU A 278 -13.84 -2.77 25.30
C LEU A 278 -14.13 -2.53 23.80
N CYS A 279 -13.23 -2.86 22.88
CA CYS A 279 -13.46 -2.56 21.47
C CYS A 279 -14.72 -3.26 20.91
N GLY A 280 -15.67 -2.47 20.41
CA GLY A 280 -16.97 -2.96 19.97
C GLY A 280 -17.96 -3.32 21.09
N LEU A 281 -17.60 -3.07 22.37
CA LEU A 281 -18.51 -3.07 23.52
C LEU A 281 -19.00 -1.63 23.77
N GLY A 282 -20.29 -1.40 23.61
CA GLY A 282 -20.94 -0.09 23.74
C GLY A 282 -22.46 -0.19 23.67
N ALA A 283 -23.15 0.92 23.38
CA ALA A 283 -24.61 0.95 23.27
C ALA A 283 -25.19 -0.04 22.24
N SER A 284 -24.38 -0.47 21.28
CA SER A 284 -24.65 -1.62 20.40
C SER A 284 -23.42 -2.50 20.36
N LYS A 285 -23.52 -3.72 20.91
CA LYS A 285 -22.43 -4.70 20.87
C LYS A 285 -22.20 -5.14 19.42
N GLN A 286 -20.96 -5.05 18.99
CA GLN A 286 -20.53 -5.42 17.64
C GLN A 286 -19.97 -6.84 17.63
N PRO A 287 -20.13 -7.58 16.52
CA PRO A 287 -19.58 -8.92 16.42
C PRO A 287 -18.06 -8.86 16.27
N ALA A 288 -17.37 -9.86 16.82
CA ALA A 288 -15.99 -10.12 16.45
C ALA A 288 -15.95 -10.58 14.97
N PRO A 289 -15.00 -10.07 14.17
CA PRO A 289 -14.90 -10.46 12.77
C PRO A 289 -14.41 -11.91 12.65
N LYS A 290 -14.64 -12.52 11.49
CA LYS A 290 -14.15 -13.88 11.22
C LYS A 290 -12.65 -13.85 10.90
N GLY A 291 -11.93 -14.86 11.39
CA GLY A 291 -10.56 -15.17 10.98
C GLY A 291 -10.53 -16.15 9.82
N LEU A 292 -9.32 -16.63 9.50
CA LEU A 292 -9.05 -17.51 8.35
C LEU A 292 -9.91 -18.79 8.34
N GLU A 293 -10.17 -19.36 9.52
CA GLU A 293 -10.97 -20.57 9.68
C GLU A 293 -12.50 -20.31 9.73
N GLY A 294 -12.91 -19.06 9.49
CA GLY A 294 -14.32 -18.66 9.46
C GLY A 294 -14.99 -18.53 10.83
N GLN A 295 -14.24 -18.74 11.91
CA GLN A 295 -14.69 -18.49 13.28
C GLN A 295 -14.43 -17.04 13.70
N PRO A 296 -15.23 -16.46 14.61
CA PRO A 296 -14.94 -15.15 15.18
C PRO A 296 -13.60 -15.15 15.92
N VAL A 297 -12.76 -14.14 15.68
CA VAL A 297 -11.41 -14.00 16.25
C VAL A 297 -11.21 -12.66 16.92
N ASN A 298 -10.27 -12.63 17.87
CA ASN A 298 -9.81 -11.43 18.55
C ASN A 298 -8.68 -10.72 17.78
N GLY A 299 -8.40 -9.46 18.12
CA GLY A 299 -7.24 -8.69 17.64
C GLY A 299 -7.44 -7.91 16.36
N ARG A 300 -8.67 -7.87 15.84
CA ARG A 300 -9.03 -7.13 14.62
C ARG A 300 -10.00 -5.98 14.93
N CYS A 301 -9.71 -5.23 15.99
CA CYS A 301 -10.49 -4.06 16.37
C CYS A 301 -10.50 -3.04 15.24
N GLY A 302 -11.67 -2.63 14.77
CA GLY A 302 -11.74 -1.62 13.72
C GLY A 302 -13.15 -1.25 13.28
N PRO A 303 -13.33 -0.36 12.29
CA PRO A 303 -12.27 0.36 11.59
C PRO A 303 -11.43 1.22 12.55
N GLY A 304 -10.18 1.47 12.17
CA GLY A 304 -9.28 2.31 12.94
C GLY A 304 -9.52 3.80 12.66
N THR A 305 -8.46 4.50 12.24
CA THR A 305 -8.49 5.93 11.95
C THR A 305 -8.79 6.19 10.48
N ARG A 306 -9.31 7.39 10.19
CA ARG A 306 -9.51 7.83 8.81
C ARG A 306 -8.16 8.17 8.19
N VAL A 307 -7.95 7.75 6.94
CA VAL A 307 -6.73 8.04 6.16
C VAL A 307 -7.08 8.57 4.78
N PRO A 308 -6.24 9.42 4.16
CA PRO A 308 -6.49 9.93 2.82
C PRO A 308 -6.61 8.82 1.78
N LEU A 309 -7.48 9.02 0.78
CA LEU A 309 -7.57 8.21 -0.43
C LEU A 309 -7.79 9.13 -1.62
N ILE A 310 -6.87 9.14 -2.58
CA ILE A 310 -6.95 9.96 -3.80
C ILE A 310 -6.82 9.02 -5.00
N VAL A 311 -7.65 9.24 -6.02
CA VAL A 311 -7.57 8.56 -7.31
C VAL A 311 -7.16 9.59 -8.36
N VAL A 312 -6.02 9.36 -9.01
CA VAL A 312 -5.51 10.15 -10.14
C VAL A 312 -5.61 9.29 -11.39
N SER A 313 -6.53 9.64 -12.29
CA SER A 313 -6.82 8.87 -13.51
C SER A 313 -7.60 9.73 -14.50
N PRO A 314 -7.51 9.47 -15.82
CA PRO A 314 -8.43 10.06 -16.79
C PRO A 314 -9.89 9.66 -16.58
N TYR A 315 -10.15 8.57 -15.86
CA TYR A 315 -11.49 8.14 -15.48
C TYR A 315 -11.89 8.59 -14.08
N ALA A 316 -11.03 9.32 -13.36
CA ALA A 316 -11.41 9.86 -12.06
C ALA A 316 -12.42 11.00 -12.26
N ARG A 317 -13.39 11.12 -11.36
CA ARG A 317 -14.19 12.35 -11.27
C ARG A 317 -13.26 13.53 -10.99
N THR A 318 -13.59 14.71 -11.50
CA THR A 318 -12.77 15.91 -11.35
C THR A 318 -13.24 16.78 -10.18
N ASN A 319 -12.30 17.20 -9.33
CA ASN A 319 -12.57 18.05 -8.15
C ASN A 319 -13.70 17.49 -7.28
N TYR A 320 -13.69 16.18 -7.07
CA TYR A 320 -14.78 15.45 -6.44
C TYR A 320 -14.35 14.84 -5.11
N VAL A 321 -15.21 14.96 -4.10
CA VAL A 321 -15.04 14.30 -2.80
C VAL A 321 -16.09 13.23 -2.65
N SER A 322 -15.67 11.96 -2.66
CA SER A 322 -16.54 10.85 -2.30
C SER A 322 -16.70 10.77 -0.79
N HIS A 323 -17.94 10.55 -0.37
CA HIS A 323 -18.30 10.28 1.02
C HIS A 323 -18.62 8.79 1.26
N THR A 324 -18.33 7.93 0.27
CA THR A 324 -18.60 6.49 0.37
C THR A 324 -17.68 5.87 1.41
N TYR A 325 -18.26 5.15 2.37
CA TYR A 325 -17.49 4.43 3.39
C TYR A 325 -16.62 3.37 2.72
N THR A 326 -15.31 3.54 2.85
CA THR A 326 -14.28 2.68 2.27
C THR A 326 -13.22 2.35 3.33
N THR A 327 -12.43 1.31 3.09
CA THR A 327 -11.30 0.95 3.94
C THR A 327 -10.08 0.57 3.09
N GLN A 328 -8.94 0.24 3.69
CA GLN A 328 -7.76 -0.24 2.96
C GLN A 328 -8.08 -1.47 2.11
N ALA A 329 -8.92 -2.37 2.62
CA ALA A 329 -9.44 -3.53 1.89
C ALA A 329 -10.26 -3.14 0.64
N SER A 330 -10.73 -1.89 0.50
CA SER A 330 -11.40 -1.42 -0.72
C SER A 330 -10.48 -1.44 -1.94
N VAL A 331 -9.15 -1.36 -1.76
CA VAL A 331 -8.17 -1.53 -2.83
C VAL A 331 -8.17 -2.98 -3.34
N VAL A 332 -8.14 -3.96 -2.42
CA VAL A 332 -8.26 -5.38 -2.77
C VAL A 332 -9.57 -5.63 -3.52
N ARG A 333 -10.69 -5.14 -2.98
CA ARG A 333 -12.01 -5.28 -3.61
C ARG A 333 -12.05 -4.69 -5.03
N PHE A 334 -11.42 -3.54 -5.25
CA PHE A 334 -11.33 -2.94 -6.59
C PHE A 334 -10.60 -3.85 -7.58
N ILE A 335 -9.47 -4.42 -7.17
CA ILE A 335 -8.70 -5.35 -8.01
C ILE A 335 -9.53 -6.59 -8.35
N GLU A 336 -10.23 -7.14 -7.35
CA GLU A 336 -11.07 -8.31 -7.52
C GLU A 336 -12.23 -8.08 -8.49
N ASP A 337 -12.90 -6.94 -8.34
CA ASP A 337 -14.04 -6.56 -9.18
C ASP A 337 -13.59 -6.29 -10.62
N ASN A 338 -12.41 -5.68 -10.82
CA ASN A 338 -11.91 -5.28 -12.13
C ASN A 338 -11.26 -6.43 -12.92
N TRP A 339 -10.43 -7.27 -12.28
CA TRP A 339 -9.67 -8.32 -12.97
C TRP A 339 -10.07 -9.75 -12.63
N LEU A 340 -10.71 -9.98 -11.47
CA LEU A 340 -10.93 -11.33 -10.93
C LEU A 340 -12.40 -11.72 -10.90
N ARG A 341 -13.26 -11.05 -11.69
CA ARG A 341 -14.70 -11.34 -11.81
C ARG A 341 -15.43 -11.28 -10.45
N GLY A 342 -14.95 -10.45 -9.53
CA GLY A 342 -15.48 -10.30 -8.17
C GLY A 342 -15.15 -11.45 -7.23
N GLN A 343 -14.17 -12.30 -7.55
CA GLN A 343 -13.70 -13.36 -6.64
C GLN A 343 -13.02 -12.74 -5.41
N ARG A 344 -13.58 -12.99 -4.23
CA ARG A 344 -13.01 -12.59 -2.93
C ARG A 344 -11.91 -13.54 -2.45
N LEU A 345 -11.00 -13.04 -1.62
CA LEU A 345 -9.96 -13.83 -0.95
C LEU A 345 -10.55 -14.90 -0.03
N GLY A 346 -11.69 -14.60 0.61
CA GLY A 346 -12.34 -15.49 1.57
C GLY A 346 -11.64 -15.48 2.94
N GLY A 347 -11.90 -16.49 3.78
CA GLY A 347 -11.21 -16.62 5.08
C GLY A 347 -11.45 -15.44 6.04
N GLY A 348 -12.61 -14.80 5.98
CA GLY A 348 -12.92 -13.64 6.84
C GLY A 348 -12.18 -12.36 6.49
N ALA A 349 -11.61 -12.28 5.28
CA ALA A 349 -11.05 -11.04 4.74
C ALA A 349 -12.13 -9.93 4.65
N PHE A 350 -11.71 -8.68 4.84
CA PHE A 350 -12.62 -7.52 4.86
C PHE A 350 -13.06 -7.04 3.46
N ASP A 351 -12.38 -7.50 2.41
CA ASP A 351 -12.71 -7.33 0.99
C ASP A 351 -14.21 -7.60 0.68
N ALA A 352 -14.79 -8.60 1.34
CA ALA A 352 -16.18 -9.03 1.17
C ALA A 352 -17.21 -8.06 1.80
N THR A 353 -16.77 -7.19 2.71
CA THR A 353 -17.65 -6.32 3.52
C THR A 353 -17.38 -4.83 3.39
N THR A 354 -16.19 -4.46 2.90
CA THR A 354 -15.81 -3.06 2.68
C THR A 354 -16.55 -2.42 1.51
N GLY A 355 -16.56 -1.10 1.42
CA GLY A 355 -17.17 -0.36 0.30
C GLY A 355 -16.36 -0.45 -0.99
N SER A 356 -17.00 -0.07 -2.10
CA SER A 356 -16.33 0.05 -3.40
C SER A 356 -15.82 1.46 -3.62
N ILE A 357 -14.63 1.62 -4.22
CA ILE A 357 -14.08 2.93 -4.61
C ILE A 357 -14.65 3.47 -5.93
N MET A 358 -15.60 2.77 -6.56
CA MET A 358 -16.10 3.12 -7.90
C MET A 358 -16.82 4.48 -7.95
N ASP A 359 -17.25 5.04 -6.81
CA ASP A 359 -17.79 6.41 -6.75
C ASP A 359 -16.73 7.50 -7.03
N LEU A 360 -15.43 7.16 -6.98
CA LEU A 360 -14.34 8.07 -7.36
C LEU A 360 -14.15 8.14 -8.88
N PHE A 361 -14.79 7.24 -9.64
CA PHE A 361 -14.65 7.14 -11.09
C PHE A 361 -15.92 7.59 -11.83
N ASP A 362 -15.72 7.95 -13.09
CA ASP A 362 -16.77 8.23 -14.05
C ASP A 362 -16.38 7.66 -15.42
N PHE A 363 -16.98 6.52 -15.77
CA PHE A 363 -16.76 5.82 -17.03
C PHE A 363 -17.82 6.15 -18.09
N ASP A 364 -18.85 6.93 -17.72
CA ASP A 364 -19.98 7.28 -18.57
C ASP A 364 -19.85 8.69 -19.18
N HIS A 365 -18.89 9.50 -18.72
CA HIS A 365 -18.62 10.81 -19.29
C HIS A 365 -18.19 10.73 -20.76
N ASP A 366 -18.54 11.77 -21.53
CA ASP A 366 -18.15 11.87 -22.93
C ASP A 366 -16.64 12.04 -23.05
N HIS A 367 -15.94 10.93 -23.23
CA HIS A 367 -14.50 10.85 -23.48
C HIS A 367 -14.17 11.11 -24.97
N SER A 368 -14.88 12.04 -25.62
CA SER A 368 -14.67 12.37 -27.04
C SER A 368 -13.37 13.13 -27.31
N HIS A 369 -12.65 13.56 -26.27
CA HIS A 369 -11.32 14.16 -26.35
C HIS A 369 -10.19 13.18 -25.99
N ASP A 370 -8.95 13.56 -26.33
CA ASP A 370 -7.77 12.77 -25.94
C ASP A 370 -7.61 12.82 -24.41
N LEU A 371 -7.87 11.71 -23.74
CA LEU A 371 -7.74 11.54 -22.29
C LEU A 371 -6.35 11.88 -21.73
N ARG A 372 -5.33 11.98 -22.58
CA ARG A 372 -4.02 12.51 -22.19
C ARG A 372 -4.02 14.01 -21.92
N ALA A 373 -5.03 14.74 -22.42
CA ALA A 373 -5.22 16.15 -22.11
C ALA A 373 -5.64 16.38 -20.65
N ASP A 374 -6.10 15.34 -19.95
CA ASP A 374 -6.46 15.39 -18.53
C ASP A 374 -5.24 15.20 -17.61
N ALA A 375 -4.03 15.12 -18.16
CA ALA A 375 -2.80 15.02 -17.39
C ALA A 375 -2.52 16.31 -16.59
N LEU A 376 -2.18 16.14 -15.31
CA LEU A 376 -1.76 17.20 -14.40
C LEU A 376 -0.28 17.04 -14.09
N PHE A 377 0.56 17.85 -14.73
CA PHE A 377 1.98 17.89 -14.39
C PHE A 377 2.23 18.87 -13.24
N LEU A 378 2.97 18.41 -12.24
CA LEU A 378 3.36 19.21 -11.08
C LEU A 378 4.88 19.32 -10.97
N ASP A 379 5.38 20.42 -10.43
CA ASP A 379 6.79 20.55 -10.06
C ASP A 379 7.06 19.70 -8.79
N PRO A 380 8.02 18.75 -8.79
CA PRO A 380 8.24 17.87 -7.64
C PRO A 380 8.59 18.60 -6.34
N THR A 381 9.30 19.73 -6.43
CA THR A 381 9.79 20.45 -5.24
C THR A 381 8.69 21.28 -4.61
N SER A 382 7.91 22.00 -5.41
CA SER A 382 6.89 22.95 -4.94
C SER A 382 5.47 22.38 -4.94
N GLY A 383 5.22 21.32 -5.70
CA GLY A 383 3.90 20.72 -5.93
C GLY A 383 2.98 21.58 -6.79
N THR A 384 3.49 22.66 -7.40
CA THR A 384 2.70 23.59 -8.22
C THR A 384 2.51 23.11 -9.65
N VAL A 385 1.42 23.54 -10.30
CA VAL A 385 1.09 23.15 -11.69
C VAL A 385 2.12 23.69 -12.68
N ILE A 386 2.58 22.84 -13.59
CA ILE A 386 3.52 23.17 -14.68
C ILE A 386 2.95 22.71 -16.03
N THR A 387 3.35 23.39 -17.10
CA THR A 387 2.84 23.10 -18.46
C THR A 387 3.40 21.80 -19.06
N SER A 388 4.58 21.39 -18.58
CA SER A 388 5.23 20.16 -18.98
C SER A 388 6.08 19.67 -17.82
N PRO A 389 6.15 18.35 -17.59
CA PRO A 389 6.98 17.78 -16.53
C PRO A 389 8.47 18.02 -16.83
N PRO A 390 9.36 18.10 -15.82
CA PRO A 390 10.80 18.24 -16.05
C PRO A 390 11.31 17.13 -16.98
N ASP A 391 12.28 17.45 -17.84
CA ASP A 391 13.05 16.42 -18.55
C ASP A 391 13.64 15.45 -17.51
N GLU A 392 13.64 14.15 -17.81
CA GLU A 392 14.16 13.13 -16.88
C GLU A 392 15.65 13.40 -16.57
N HIS A 393 15.92 14.19 -15.54
CA HIS A 393 17.25 14.30 -14.99
C HIS A 393 17.50 13.02 -14.21
N HIS A 394 18.32 12.16 -14.80
CA HIS A 394 18.92 10.99 -14.17
C HIS A 394 19.47 11.37 -12.78
N HIS A 395 18.74 11.01 -11.73
CA HIS A 395 19.32 10.90 -10.41
C HIS A 395 20.04 9.54 -10.37
N HIS A 396 21.35 9.59 -10.64
CA HIS A 396 22.31 8.50 -10.50
C HIS A 396 22.69 8.27 -9.04
#